data_AF-A0A2Y9R5U0-F1
#
_entry.id   AF-A0A2Y9R5U0-F1
#
_cell.length_a   1.000
_cell.length_b   1.000
_cell.length_c   1.000
_cell.angle_alpha   90.00
_cell.angle_beta   90.00
_cell.angle_gamma   90.00
#
_symmetry.space_group_name_H-M   'P 1'
#
loop_
_entity.id
_entity.type
_entity.pdbx_description
1 polymer ?
#
loop_
_entity_poly.entity_id
_entity_poly.type
_entity_poly.pdbx_seq_one_letter_code
_entity_poly.pdbx_strand_id
1 'polypeptide(L)'
;MDLFLFFLFSCAYLFFSPRLFSLFFLLYLLFFFSHLFRRGSISGQSRKNIKKQQCEAIVGAQCGNAVLRGAHVYVPGIVSASKFMKAGDVISVYSDIKGKCKKGAKEFDETKIFLGNGISELSRKELFSGLPELKGIGIRMTEPVYLSPSFDNVLPGYLFLQNLPSAVVAHVLNPQPGEKILDLCAAPGGKTTHIAALMHDQGEVIALDKVSNKVEKIRQNALLLGLNSIRAFCFDGTKALKLEMVEDTEGEPPFLPESFDRILLDAPCSGMGQRPNMACSWTLKEVTSYQPLQRKLFSVAVQLLKPGGVLVYSTCTITLAENEEQVAWALRTFPCVQLQYQEPQIGGEGMMGAGLSFEQLKQLQRFDPSVVPLPDTDINSLRDTRIEDMIWLANKDCIGFFIAKFVKCKST
;
A
#
# COMPACT_ATOMS: atom_id res chain seq x y z
N MET A 1 -3.21 7.33 -39.34
CA MET A 1 -2.47 8.48 -39.89
C MET A 1 -2.53 9.70 -38.98
N ASP A 2 -3.55 9.82 -38.12
CA ASP A 2 -3.74 11.00 -37.26
C ASP A 2 -2.86 11.08 -36.00
N LEU A 3 -2.24 9.97 -35.57
CA LEU A 3 -1.33 9.97 -34.40
C LEU A 3 0.03 10.62 -34.67
N PHE A 4 0.48 10.60 -35.94
CA PHE A 4 1.82 11.06 -36.30
C PHE A 4 1.87 12.58 -36.52
N LEU A 5 0.77 13.19 -37.00
CA LEU A 5 0.65 14.64 -37.13
C LEU A 5 0.55 15.36 -35.77
N PHE A 6 -0.09 14.73 -34.76
CA PHE A 6 -0.20 15.31 -33.41
C PHE A 6 1.13 15.31 -32.66
N PHE A 7 1.99 14.32 -32.92
CA PHE A 7 3.34 14.23 -32.38
C PHE A 7 4.24 15.33 -32.95
N LEU A 8 4.14 15.61 -34.27
CA LEU A 8 4.88 16.69 -34.92
C LEU A 8 4.45 18.10 -34.45
N PHE A 9 3.16 18.32 -34.19
CA PHE A 9 2.67 19.58 -33.61
C PHE A 9 3.12 19.80 -32.17
N SER A 10 3.26 18.72 -31.38
CA SER A 10 3.73 18.80 -29.99
C SER A 10 5.23 19.06 -29.88
N CYS A 11 6.03 18.60 -30.84
CA CYS A 11 7.47 18.92 -30.93
C CYS A 11 7.76 20.38 -31.30
N ALA A 12 6.84 21.09 -31.96
CA ALA A 12 7.02 22.50 -32.30
C ALA A 12 6.79 23.46 -31.11
N TYR A 13 6.03 23.05 -30.10
CA TYR A 13 5.75 23.85 -28.88
C TYR A 13 6.73 23.60 -27.73
N LEU A 14 7.68 22.68 -27.92
CA LEU A 14 8.62 22.16 -26.91
C LEU A 14 9.68 23.19 -26.43
N PHE A 15 9.65 24.43 -26.95
CA PHE A 15 10.65 25.45 -26.63
C PHE A 15 10.21 26.53 -25.63
N PHE A 16 8.96 26.60 -25.16
CA PHE A 16 8.50 27.82 -24.45
C PHE A 16 7.79 27.72 -23.10
N SER A 17 7.44 26.55 -22.52
CA SER A 17 7.05 26.54 -21.09
C SER A 17 6.95 25.14 -20.45
N PRO A 18 7.67 24.85 -19.35
CA PRO A 18 7.53 23.60 -18.61
C PRO A 18 6.15 23.43 -17.93
N ARG A 19 5.37 24.51 -17.71
CA ARG A 19 4.02 24.43 -17.13
C ARG A 19 2.97 23.90 -18.12
N LEU A 20 3.09 24.23 -19.41
CA LEU A 20 2.19 23.71 -20.44
C LEU A 20 2.44 22.22 -20.72
N PHE A 21 3.70 21.76 -20.61
CA PHE A 21 4.03 20.34 -20.75
C PHE A 21 3.31 19.49 -19.70
N SER A 22 3.30 19.91 -18.43
CA SER A 22 2.60 19.19 -17.36
C SER A 22 1.09 19.07 -17.61
N LEU A 23 0.45 20.16 -18.08
CA LEU A 23 -0.99 20.15 -18.35
C LEU A 23 -1.37 19.30 -19.58
N PHE A 24 -0.61 19.41 -20.67
CA PHE A 24 -0.81 18.59 -21.87
C PHE A 24 -0.48 17.12 -21.62
N PHE A 25 0.53 16.83 -20.81
CA PHE A 25 0.88 15.47 -20.40
C PHE A 25 -0.17 14.89 -19.45
N LEU A 26 -0.73 15.68 -18.54
CA LEU A 26 -1.85 15.27 -17.68
C LEU A 26 -3.12 14.99 -18.50
N LEU A 27 -3.44 15.83 -19.49
CA LEU A 27 -4.53 15.60 -20.44
C LEU A 27 -4.28 14.36 -21.31
N TYR A 28 -3.03 14.14 -21.74
CA TYR A 28 -2.64 12.94 -22.46
C TYR A 28 -2.70 11.70 -21.58
N LEU A 29 -2.32 11.77 -20.30
CA LEU A 29 -2.49 10.70 -19.32
C LEU A 29 -3.96 10.41 -19.07
N LEU A 30 -4.79 11.43 -18.84
CA LEU A 30 -6.23 11.27 -18.69
C LEU A 30 -6.86 10.66 -19.95
N PHE A 31 -6.41 11.06 -21.13
CA PHE A 31 -6.87 10.50 -22.40
C PHE A 31 -6.37 9.06 -22.61
N PHE A 32 -5.09 8.79 -22.35
CA PHE A 32 -4.46 7.47 -22.42
C PHE A 32 -5.09 6.51 -21.43
N PHE A 33 -5.31 6.92 -20.18
CA PHE A 33 -6.08 6.15 -19.20
C PHE A 33 -7.52 6.02 -19.64
N SER A 34 -8.21 7.05 -20.13
CA SER A 34 -9.57 6.88 -20.66
C SER A 34 -9.63 5.86 -21.82
N HIS A 35 -8.57 5.75 -22.63
CA HIS A 35 -8.48 4.82 -23.75
C HIS A 35 -8.05 3.41 -23.32
N LEU A 36 -7.13 3.31 -22.35
CA LEU A 36 -6.71 2.05 -21.72
C LEU A 36 -7.88 1.44 -20.93
N PHE A 37 -8.63 2.26 -20.20
CA PHE A 37 -9.86 1.88 -19.51
C PHE A 37 -11.02 1.58 -20.49
N ARG A 38 -11.07 2.22 -21.67
CA ARG A 38 -12.05 1.88 -22.73
C ARG A 38 -11.71 0.60 -23.51
N ARG A 39 -10.43 0.20 -23.60
CA ARG A 39 -9.99 -1.02 -24.31
C ARG A 39 -9.71 -2.22 -23.38
N GLY A 40 -9.52 -2.00 -22.08
CA GLY A 40 -9.41 -3.03 -21.06
C GLY A 40 -10.40 -2.75 -19.93
N SER A 41 -11.59 -3.32 -20.03
CA SER A 41 -12.65 -3.18 -19.03
C SER A 41 -12.18 -3.68 -17.67
N ILE A 42 -11.99 -2.78 -16.71
CA ILE A 42 -11.74 -3.14 -15.31
C ILE A 42 -13.05 -3.68 -14.74
N SER A 43 -13.09 -4.97 -14.43
CA SER A 43 -14.23 -5.59 -13.73
C SER A 43 -13.73 -6.18 -12.42
N GLY A 44 -14.15 -5.59 -11.29
CA GLY A 44 -13.93 -6.12 -9.95
C GLY A 44 -14.73 -7.40 -9.63
N GLN A 45 -15.25 -8.08 -10.65
CA GLN A 45 -16.05 -9.30 -10.49
C GLN A 45 -15.23 -10.56 -10.69
N SER A 46 -15.56 -11.59 -9.92
CA SER A 46 -15.16 -12.98 -10.16
C SER A 46 -15.82 -13.52 -11.42
N ARG A 47 -15.04 -13.80 -12.47
CA ARG A 47 -15.49 -14.49 -13.68
C ARG A 47 -15.80 -15.96 -13.35
N LYS A 48 -17.04 -16.23 -12.94
CA LYS A 48 -17.51 -17.56 -12.48
C LYS A 48 -17.50 -18.64 -13.58
N ASN A 49 -17.43 -18.25 -14.86
CA ASN A 49 -17.56 -19.14 -16.02
C ASN A 49 -16.22 -19.53 -16.70
N ILE A 50 -15.08 -19.32 -16.04
CA ILE A 50 -13.78 -19.70 -16.64
C ILE A 50 -13.62 -21.23 -16.59
N LYS A 51 -13.48 -21.85 -17.77
CA LYS A 51 -13.19 -23.28 -17.87
C LYS A 51 -11.76 -23.56 -17.41
N LYS A 52 -11.63 -24.48 -16.45
CA LYS A 52 -10.33 -24.94 -15.95
C LYS A 52 -9.62 -25.80 -16.99
N GLN A 53 -8.30 -25.66 -17.06
CA GLN A 53 -7.41 -26.40 -17.93
C GLN A 53 -6.83 -27.62 -17.22
N GLN A 54 -6.40 -28.62 -17.99
CA GLN A 54 -5.75 -29.81 -17.46
C GLN A 54 -4.32 -29.53 -16.96
N CYS A 55 -3.63 -28.58 -17.61
CA CYS A 55 -2.30 -28.13 -17.21
C CYS A 55 -2.44 -27.06 -16.11
N GLU A 56 -1.77 -27.24 -14.99
CA GLU A 56 -1.95 -26.44 -13.79
C GLU A 56 -0.62 -25.87 -13.28
N ALA A 57 -0.66 -24.69 -12.68
CA ALA A 57 0.40 -24.13 -11.85
C ALA A 57 -0.13 -23.76 -10.47
N ILE A 58 0.72 -23.87 -9.46
CA ILE A 58 0.41 -23.51 -8.08
C ILE A 58 1.39 -22.43 -7.65
N VAL A 59 0.85 -21.38 -7.04
CA VAL A 59 1.60 -20.27 -6.47
C VAL A 59 1.38 -20.20 -4.97
N GLY A 60 2.32 -19.60 -4.25
CA GLY A 60 2.14 -19.32 -2.82
C GLY A 60 1.04 -18.29 -2.55
N ALA A 61 0.46 -18.31 -1.34
CA ALA A 61 -0.65 -17.43 -0.96
C ALA A 61 -0.44 -15.94 -1.28
N GLN A 62 0.75 -15.39 -1.01
CA GLN A 62 1.06 -13.98 -1.29
C GLN A 62 1.10 -13.66 -2.78
N CYS A 63 1.63 -14.58 -3.60
CA CYS A 63 1.57 -14.45 -5.05
C CYS A 63 0.13 -14.54 -5.55
N GLY A 64 -0.67 -15.45 -4.97
CA GLY A 64 -2.10 -15.53 -5.26
C GLY A 64 -2.86 -14.23 -4.95
N ASN A 65 -2.60 -13.61 -3.79
CA ASN A 65 -3.17 -12.31 -3.43
C ASN A 65 -2.74 -11.21 -4.41
N ALA A 66 -1.51 -11.25 -4.94
CA ALA A 66 -1.04 -10.31 -5.97
C ALA A 66 -1.74 -10.51 -7.32
N VAL A 67 -1.96 -11.76 -7.74
CA VAL A 67 -2.70 -12.10 -8.97
C VAL A 67 -4.13 -11.58 -8.90
N LEU A 68 -4.80 -11.75 -7.75
CA LEU A 68 -6.14 -11.20 -7.53
C LEU A 68 -6.20 -9.66 -7.58
N ARG A 69 -5.04 -8.98 -7.44
CA ARG A 69 -4.89 -7.52 -7.63
C ARG A 69 -4.41 -7.14 -9.03
N GLY A 70 -4.40 -8.07 -9.99
CA GLY A 70 -4.05 -7.81 -11.39
C GLY A 70 -2.61 -8.13 -11.78
N ALA A 71 -1.79 -8.66 -10.87
CA ALA A 71 -0.42 -9.03 -11.20
C ALA A 71 -0.35 -10.27 -12.11
N HIS A 72 0.69 -10.32 -12.94
CA HIS A 72 1.14 -11.57 -13.54
C HIS A 72 1.85 -12.45 -12.50
N VAL A 73 2.06 -13.73 -12.81
CA VAL A 73 2.83 -14.62 -11.95
C VAL A 73 4.29 -14.53 -12.34
N TYR A 74 5.12 -14.07 -11.41
CA TYR A 74 6.57 -14.06 -11.57
C TYR A 74 7.16 -15.41 -11.14
N VAL A 75 8.26 -15.80 -11.76
CA VAL A 75 8.93 -17.09 -11.53
C VAL A 75 9.13 -17.42 -10.04
N PRO A 76 9.60 -16.50 -9.17
CA PRO A 76 9.79 -16.81 -7.76
C PRO A 76 8.50 -17.19 -7.00
N GLY A 77 7.33 -16.81 -7.51
CA GLY A 77 6.04 -17.11 -6.91
C GLY A 77 5.50 -18.51 -7.23
N ILE A 78 6.07 -19.19 -8.24
CA ILE A 78 5.62 -20.51 -8.69
C ILE A 78 6.22 -21.59 -7.79
N VAL A 79 5.36 -22.36 -7.12
CA VAL A 79 5.78 -23.46 -6.23
C VAL A 79 5.65 -24.82 -6.89
N SER A 80 4.66 -25.03 -7.76
CA SER A 80 4.42 -26.30 -8.45
C SER A 80 3.81 -26.06 -9.84
N ALA A 81 3.97 -27.03 -10.73
CA ALA A 81 3.51 -26.99 -12.11
C ALA A 81 3.27 -28.41 -12.64
N SER A 82 2.34 -28.63 -13.58
CA SER A 82 2.14 -29.95 -14.19
C SER A 82 3.40 -30.49 -14.86
N LYS A 83 3.59 -31.82 -14.78
CA LYS A 83 4.79 -32.52 -15.30
C LYS A 83 5.09 -32.21 -16.77
N PHE A 84 4.04 -32.05 -17.57
CA PHE A 84 4.09 -31.90 -19.01
C PHE A 84 3.99 -30.44 -19.50
N MET A 85 4.00 -29.46 -18.58
CA MET A 85 3.90 -28.04 -18.93
C MET A 85 5.06 -27.56 -19.80
N LYS A 86 4.71 -26.89 -20.90
CA LYS A 86 5.62 -26.23 -21.85
C LYS A 86 5.35 -24.73 -21.89
N ALA A 87 6.33 -23.98 -22.39
CA ALA A 87 6.12 -22.57 -22.74
C ALA A 87 5.08 -22.48 -23.86
N GLY A 88 4.17 -21.50 -23.75
CA GLY A 88 3.02 -21.31 -24.63
C GLY A 88 1.74 -22.05 -24.20
N ASP A 89 1.81 -22.98 -23.25
CA ASP A 89 0.61 -23.69 -22.77
C ASP A 89 -0.36 -22.72 -22.08
N VAL A 90 -1.66 -22.89 -22.37
CA VAL A 90 -2.72 -22.26 -21.57
C VAL A 90 -2.95 -23.13 -20.34
N ILE A 91 -2.76 -22.53 -19.16
CA ILE A 91 -2.75 -23.23 -17.88
C ILE A 91 -3.69 -22.58 -16.87
N SER A 92 -4.20 -23.38 -15.94
CA SER A 92 -4.95 -22.89 -14.79
C SER A 92 -4.04 -22.64 -13.60
N VAL A 93 -4.12 -21.44 -13.04
CA VAL A 93 -3.31 -21.01 -11.89
C VAL A 93 -4.13 -21.14 -10.61
N TYR A 94 -3.52 -21.74 -9.59
CA TYR A 94 -4.12 -21.91 -8.28
C TYR A 94 -3.23 -21.35 -7.16
N SER A 95 -3.86 -20.83 -6.10
CA SER A 95 -3.18 -20.43 -4.87
C SER A 95 -3.17 -21.57 -3.86
N ASP A 96 -1.98 -21.89 -3.33
CA ASP A 96 -1.82 -22.67 -2.11
C ASP A 96 -1.97 -21.76 -0.90
N ILE A 97 -3.20 -21.70 -0.39
CA ILE A 97 -3.57 -20.87 0.76
C ILE A 97 -3.06 -21.42 2.09
N LYS A 98 -2.79 -22.74 2.18
CA LYS A 98 -2.30 -23.37 3.40
C LYS A 98 -0.78 -23.41 3.49
N GLY A 99 -0.07 -23.11 2.39
CA GLY A 99 1.39 -23.10 2.33
C GLY A 99 1.99 -24.49 2.48
N LYS A 100 1.27 -25.54 2.05
CA LYS A 100 1.67 -26.95 2.21
C LYS A 100 2.30 -27.54 0.95
N CYS A 101 2.22 -26.86 -0.19
CA CYS A 101 2.80 -27.29 -1.44
C CYS A 101 4.33 -27.18 -1.36
N LYS A 102 5.02 -28.32 -1.46
CA LYS A 102 6.49 -28.34 -1.52
C LYS A 102 6.97 -27.83 -2.88
N LYS A 103 7.99 -26.96 -2.88
CA LYS A 103 8.57 -26.41 -4.11
C LYS A 103 9.02 -27.55 -5.04
N GLY A 104 8.58 -27.50 -6.29
CA GLY A 104 8.87 -28.54 -7.28
C GLY A 104 8.00 -29.79 -7.17
N ALA A 105 6.93 -29.80 -6.35
CA ALA A 105 5.93 -30.87 -6.41
C ALA A 105 5.37 -31.00 -7.84
N LYS A 106 4.95 -32.21 -8.22
CA LYS A 106 4.39 -32.50 -9.55
C LYS A 106 2.87 -32.65 -9.54
N GLU A 107 2.32 -32.94 -8.36
CA GLU A 107 0.91 -33.16 -8.05
C GLU A 107 0.62 -32.50 -6.70
N PHE A 108 -0.61 -32.04 -6.49
CA PHE A 108 -1.05 -31.40 -5.25
C PHE A 108 -2.56 -31.56 -5.09
N ASP A 109 -2.95 -32.41 -4.14
CA ASP A 109 -4.34 -32.81 -3.93
C ASP A 109 -5.02 -32.06 -2.77
N GLU A 110 -4.30 -31.14 -2.13
CA GLU A 110 -4.88 -30.33 -1.05
C GLU A 110 -5.73 -29.16 -1.56
N THR A 111 -6.31 -28.41 -0.62
CA THR A 111 -7.14 -27.24 -0.90
C THR A 111 -6.36 -26.20 -1.72
N LYS A 112 -6.80 -25.97 -2.96
CA LYS A 112 -6.26 -24.97 -3.88
C LYS A 112 -7.37 -24.01 -4.34
N ILE A 113 -7.09 -22.71 -4.37
CA ILE A 113 -8.05 -21.70 -4.84
C ILE A 113 -7.73 -21.34 -6.29
N PHE A 114 -8.71 -21.46 -7.19
CA PHE A 114 -8.54 -21.09 -8.59
C PHE A 114 -8.45 -19.57 -8.75
N LEU A 115 -7.42 -19.09 -9.46
CA LEU A 115 -7.15 -17.66 -9.68
C LEU A 115 -7.45 -17.20 -11.10
N GLY A 116 -7.55 -18.13 -12.06
CA GLY A 116 -7.77 -17.85 -13.47
C GLY A 116 -6.87 -18.67 -14.38
N ASN A 117 -6.98 -18.41 -15.68
CA ASN A 117 -6.09 -18.99 -16.68
C ASN A 117 -5.02 -17.98 -17.13
N GLY A 118 -3.88 -18.51 -17.56
CA GLY A 118 -2.78 -17.74 -18.13
C GLY A 118 -1.98 -18.55 -19.13
N ILE A 119 -1.08 -17.87 -19.84
CA ILE A 119 -0.12 -18.49 -20.77
C ILE A 119 1.21 -18.64 -20.04
N SER A 120 1.75 -19.85 -20.03
CA SER A 120 3.08 -20.10 -19.45
C SER A 120 4.17 -19.52 -20.34
N GLU A 121 5.06 -18.72 -19.80
CA GLU A 121 6.24 -18.20 -20.53
C GLU A 121 7.41 -19.18 -20.46
N LEU A 122 7.35 -20.15 -19.54
CA LEU A 122 8.40 -21.12 -19.27
C LEU A 122 7.82 -22.54 -19.19
N SER A 123 8.65 -23.53 -19.52
CA SER A 123 8.35 -24.93 -19.22
C SER A 123 8.63 -25.26 -17.75
N ARG A 124 8.04 -26.37 -17.27
CA ARG A 124 8.37 -26.88 -15.93
C ARG A 124 9.87 -27.17 -15.76
N LYS A 125 10.52 -27.66 -16.82
CA LYS A 125 11.96 -27.97 -16.76
C LYS A 125 12.76 -26.70 -16.49
N GLU A 126 12.44 -25.60 -17.15
CA GLU A 126 13.12 -24.30 -16.95
C GLU A 126 12.85 -23.72 -15.56
N LEU A 127 11.62 -23.82 -15.05
CA LEU A 127 11.25 -23.34 -13.72
C LEU A 127 12.04 -24.02 -12.59
N PHE A 128 12.43 -25.29 -12.77
CA PHE A 128 13.04 -26.11 -11.72
C PHE A 128 14.39 -26.73 -12.13
N SER A 129 15.08 -26.19 -13.14
CA SER A 129 16.35 -26.75 -13.67
C SER A 129 17.59 -26.51 -12.79
N GLY A 130 17.46 -25.86 -11.63
CA GLY A 130 18.59 -25.57 -10.74
C GLY A 130 19.52 -24.44 -11.21
N LEU A 131 19.14 -23.70 -12.27
CA LEU A 131 19.82 -22.49 -12.72
C LEU A 131 19.67 -21.34 -11.68
N PRO A 132 20.55 -20.32 -11.69
CA PRO A 132 20.42 -19.15 -10.81
C PRO A 132 19.03 -18.53 -10.93
N GLU A 133 18.55 -17.93 -9.83
CA GLU A 133 17.17 -17.43 -9.66
C GLU A 133 16.66 -16.69 -10.91
N LEU A 134 15.93 -17.40 -11.77
CA LEU A 134 15.26 -16.82 -12.91
C LEU A 134 14.26 -15.78 -12.39
N LYS A 135 14.41 -14.55 -12.87
CA LYS A 135 13.52 -13.43 -12.57
C LYS A 135 12.73 -13.08 -13.83
N GLY A 136 11.52 -12.57 -13.62
CA GLY A 136 10.60 -12.21 -14.70
C GLY A 136 9.28 -12.94 -14.61
N ILE A 137 8.45 -12.72 -15.63
CA ILE A 137 7.12 -13.31 -15.74
C ILE A 137 7.28 -14.79 -16.07
N GLY A 138 6.72 -15.66 -15.23
CA GLY A 138 6.61 -17.08 -15.50
C GLY A 138 5.26 -17.45 -16.12
N ILE A 139 4.17 -16.78 -15.73
CA ILE A 139 2.83 -16.99 -16.29
C ILE A 139 2.16 -15.64 -16.49
N ARG A 140 1.77 -15.36 -17.74
CA ARG A 140 1.00 -14.19 -18.11
C ARG A 140 -0.49 -14.50 -17.92
N MET A 141 -1.10 -13.90 -16.92
CA MET A 141 -2.54 -14.04 -16.67
C MET A 141 -3.34 -13.43 -17.84
N THR A 142 -4.23 -14.22 -18.46
CA THR A 142 -5.06 -13.80 -19.60
C THR A 142 -6.54 -13.82 -19.28
N GLU A 143 -6.97 -14.75 -18.42
CA GLU A 143 -8.34 -14.86 -17.94
C GLU A 143 -8.34 -14.97 -16.41
N PRO A 144 -7.94 -13.90 -15.68
CA PRO A 144 -8.00 -13.89 -14.23
C PRO A 144 -9.46 -13.91 -13.75
N VAL A 145 -9.68 -14.48 -12.56
CA VAL A 145 -11.00 -14.45 -11.90
C VAL A 145 -11.43 -13.00 -11.69
N TYR A 146 -10.57 -12.15 -11.14
CA TYR A 146 -10.81 -10.70 -11.02
C TYR A 146 -9.96 -9.95 -12.04
N LEU A 147 -10.61 -9.18 -12.92
CA LEU A 147 -9.88 -8.41 -13.94
C LEU A 147 -9.50 -7.03 -13.40
N SER A 148 -8.31 -6.97 -12.79
CA SER A 148 -7.62 -5.74 -12.45
C SER A 148 -6.43 -5.50 -13.39
N PRO A 149 -6.11 -4.25 -13.74
CA PRO A 149 -4.98 -3.95 -14.61
C PRO A 149 -3.65 -4.26 -13.90
N SER A 150 -2.67 -4.73 -14.68
CA SER A 150 -1.28 -4.80 -14.23
C SER A 150 -0.65 -3.42 -14.32
N PHE A 151 0.02 -2.99 -13.25
CA PHE A 151 0.78 -1.74 -13.21
C PHE A 151 2.30 -1.98 -13.24
N ASP A 152 2.75 -3.20 -13.55
CA ASP A 152 4.18 -3.48 -13.67
C ASP A 152 4.78 -2.69 -14.83
N ASN A 153 5.83 -1.92 -14.55
CA ASN A 153 6.51 -1.02 -15.49
C ASN A 153 5.59 0.00 -16.21
N VAL A 154 4.38 0.24 -15.70
CA VAL A 154 3.48 1.26 -16.24
C VAL A 154 3.81 2.59 -15.55
N LEU A 155 4.42 3.51 -16.29
CA LEU A 155 4.70 4.89 -15.85
C LEU A 155 5.39 4.96 -14.46
N PRO A 156 6.53 4.28 -14.26
CA PRO A 156 7.12 4.07 -12.94
C PRO A 156 7.54 5.36 -12.20
N GLY A 157 7.80 6.46 -12.91
CA GLY A 157 8.07 7.78 -12.32
C GLY A 157 6.83 8.65 -12.06
N TYR A 158 5.63 8.17 -12.41
CA TYR A 158 4.37 8.90 -12.28
C TYR A 158 3.33 8.19 -11.40
N LEU A 159 3.45 6.88 -11.22
CA LEU A 159 2.49 6.07 -10.48
C LEU A 159 3.14 5.40 -9.27
N PHE A 160 2.38 5.35 -8.18
CA PHE A 160 2.68 4.52 -7.02
C PHE A 160 1.42 3.76 -6.62
N LEU A 161 1.49 2.44 -6.56
CA LEU A 161 0.35 1.63 -6.11
C LEU A 161 0.13 1.83 -4.60
N GLN A 162 -0.95 2.52 -4.25
CA GLN A 162 -1.32 2.80 -2.87
C GLN A 162 -2.83 2.62 -2.69
N ASN A 163 -3.22 1.90 -1.63
CA ASN A 163 -4.63 1.76 -1.27
C ASN A 163 -5.20 3.10 -0.81
N LEU A 164 -6.49 3.35 -1.08
CA LEU A 164 -7.17 4.61 -0.75
C LEU A 164 -6.94 5.05 0.71
N PRO A 165 -7.17 4.22 1.75
CA PRO A 165 -6.93 4.65 3.14
C PRO A 165 -5.49 5.06 3.41
N SER A 166 -4.51 4.41 2.77
CA SER A 166 -3.09 4.78 2.91
C SER A 166 -2.75 6.11 2.25
N ALA A 167 -3.43 6.48 1.16
CA ALA A 167 -3.31 7.81 0.56
C ALA A 167 -3.95 8.88 1.45
N VAL A 168 -5.12 8.59 2.04
CA VAL A 168 -5.81 9.49 2.98
C VAL A 168 -4.92 9.87 4.17
N VAL A 169 -4.10 8.95 4.69
CA VAL A 169 -3.17 9.23 5.79
C VAL A 169 -2.27 10.45 5.53
N ALA A 170 -1.70 10.57 4.33
CA ALA A 170 -0.82 11.69 3.99
C ALA A 170 -1.60 13.02 3.94
N HIS A 171 -2.83 12.99 3.43
CA HIS A 171 -3.72 14.16 3.44
C HIS A 171 -4.16 14.56 4.86
N VAL A 172 -4.50 13.59 5.72
CA VAL A 172 -4.87 13.83 7.12
C VAL A 172 -3.71 14.43 7.93
N LEU A 173 -2.48 13.98 7.65
CA LEU A 173 -1.26 14.56 8.19
C LEU A 173 -1.10 16.03 7.77
N ASN A 174 -1.52 16.37 6.56
CA ASN A 174 -1.51 17.71 6.00
C ASN A 174 -0.14 18.43 6.14
N PRO A 175 0.95 17.84 5.61
CA PRO A 175 2.27 18.44 5.68
C PRO A 175 2.34 19.71 4.84
N GLN A 176 3.03 20.75 5.33
CA GLN A 176 3.21 22.01 4.60
C GLN A 176 4.63 22.13 4.03
N PRO A 177 4.79 22.81 2.88
CA PRO A 177 6.11 23.16 2.36
C PRO A 177 6.99 23.85 3.41
N GLY A 178 8.23 23.39 3.56
CA GLY A 178 9.22 23.92 4.49
C GLY A 178 9.23 23.28 5.89
N GLU A 179 8.25 22.44 6.21
CA GLU A 179 8.21 21.73 7.50
C GLU A 179 9.20 20.56 7.56
N LYS A 180 9.52 20.13 8.78
CA LYS A 180 10.30 18.93 9.07
C LYS A 180 9.39 17.81 9.54
N ILE A 181 9.28 16.75 8.73
CA ILE A 181 8.36 15.63 8.92
C ILE A 181 9.15 14.35 9.22
N LEU A 182 8.67 13.53 10.16
CA LEU A 182 9.22 12.19 10.43
C LEU A 182 8.19 11.11 10.09
N ASP A 183 8.62 10.11 9.33
CA ASP A 183 7.92 8.83 9.16
C ASP A 183 8.70 7.73 9.88
N LEU A 184 8.18 7.27 11.02
CA LEU A 184 8.89 6.35 11.93
C LEU A 184 9.01 4.91 11.40
N CYS A 185 8.15 4.51 10.48
CA CYS A 185 8.03 3.13 9.97
C CYS A 185 7.73 3.18 8.47
N ALA A 186 8.66 3.76 7.72
CA ALA A 186 8.40 4.32 6.42
C ALA A 186 8.30 3.30 5.28
N ALA A 187 8.89 2.11 5.41
CA ALA A 187 9.05 1.23 4.25
C ALA A 187 7.72 0.63 3.76
N PRO A 188 7.54 0.51 2.43
CA PRO A 188 8.51 0.76 1.35
C PRO A 188 8.56 2.21 0.84
N GLY A 189 7.97 3.17 1.55
CA GLY A 189 8.09 4.60 1.26
C GLY A 189 6.84 5.23 0.63
N GLY A 190 5.74 4.51 0.47
CA GLY A 190 4.56 5.05 -0.25
C GLY A 190 3.91 6.25 0.43
N LYS A 191 3.83 6.27 1.77
CA LYS A 191 3.33 7.45 2.51
C LYS A 191 4.39 8.54 2.57
N THR A 192 5.66 8.16 2.76
CA THR A 192 6.82 9.07 2.75
C THR A 192 6.92 9.88 1.46
N THR A 193 6.83 9.22 0.30
CA THR A 193 6.91 9.90 -1.00
C THR A 193 5.68 10.75 -1.26
N HIS A 194 4.50 10.31 -0.80
CA HIS A 194 3.28 11.12 -0.87
C HIS A 194 3.39 12.39 0.00
N ILE A 195 3.94 12.29 1.21
CA ILE A 195 4.22 13.45 2.08
C ILE A 195 5.13 14.45 1.37
N ALA A 196 6.27 13.99 0.84
CA ALA A 196 7.20 14.86 0.11
C ALA A 196 6.55 15.51 -1.12
N ALA A 197 5.71 14.78 -1.85
CA ALA A 197 4.97 15.31 -2.99
C ALA A 197 3.96 16.40 -2.59
N LEU A 198 3.22 16.22 -1.47
CA LEU A 198 2.31 17.25 -0.93
C LEU A 198 3.04 18.51 -0.47
N MET A 199 4.28 18.37 -0.01
CA MET A 199 5.16 19.49 0.33
C MET A 199 5.83 20.13 -0.88
N HIS A 200 5.53 19.68 -2.10
CA HIS A 200 6.20 20.09 -3.34
C HIS A 200 7.73 19.92 -3.29
N ASP A 201 8.19 18.87 -2.62
CA ASP A 201 9.61 18.59 -2.38
C ASP A 201 10.35 19.73 -1.66
N GLN A 202 9.63 20.60 -0.93
CA GLN A 202 10.19 21.70 -0.14
C GLN A 202 10.08 21.39 1.36
N GLY A 203 11.20 21.36 2.07
CA GLY A 203 11.27 20.98 3.50
C GLY A 203 12.14 19.75 3.70
N GLU A 204 11.89 19.00 4.78
CA GLU A 204 12.66 17.80 5.10
C GLU A 204 11.73 16.66 5.52
N VAL A 205 11.87 15.49 4.87
CA VAL A 205 11.13 14.27 5.20
C VAL A 205 12.11 13.20 5.64
N ILE A 206 12.17 12.94 6.94
CA ILE A 206 13.00 11.89 7.52
C ILE A 206 12.21 10.59 7.53
N ALA A 207 12.78 9.53 6.94
CA ALA A 207 12.16 8.23 6.84
C ALA A 207 12.99 7.18 7.57
N LEU A 208 12.42 6.53 8.59
CA LEU A 208 13.08 5.46 9.32
C LEU A 208 12.47 4.11 8.98
N ASP A 209 13.31 3.09 8.83
CA ASP A 209 12.90 1.69 8.94
C ASP A 209 14.03 0.87 9.55
N LYS A 210 13.68 -0.21 10.25
CA LYS A 210 14.66 -1.06 10.95
C LYS A 210 15.45 -1.97 10.00
N VAL A 211 14.94 -2.25 8.81
CA VAL A 211 15.52 -3.24 7.89
C VAL A 211 16.23 -2.54 6.73
N SER A 212 17.52 -2.79 6.56
CA SER A 212 18.36 -2.14 5.53
C SER A 212 17.80 -2.27 4.10
N ASN A 213 17.39 -3.48 3.70
CA ASN A 213 16.81 -3.72 2.37
C ASN A 213 15.51 -2.92 2.13
N LYS A 214 14.74 -2.69 3.20
CA LYS A 214 13.51 -1.89 3.14
C LYS A 214 13.81 -0.41 3.00
N VAL A 215 14.83 0.09 3.71
CA VAL A 215 15.32 1.46 3.56
C VAL A 215 15.85 1.72 2.16
N GLU A 216 16.59 0.77 1.60
CA GLU A 216 17.06 0.89 0.22
C GLU A 216 15.89 0.99 -0.76
N LYS A 217 14.79 0.28 -0.49
CA LYS A 217 13.58 0.41 -1.29
C LYS A 217 12.92 1.79 -1.18
N ILE A 218 12.97 2.42 0.00
CA ILE A 218 12.52 3.83 0.18
C ILE A 218 13.36 4.75 -0.71
N ARG A 219 14.69 4.63 -0.67
CA ARG A 219 15.60 5.45 -1.50
C ARG A 219 15.36 5.27 -2.99
N GLN A 220 15.22 4.02 -3.44
CA GLN A 220 14.89 3.71 -4.82
C GLN A 220 13.58 4.35 -5.27
N ASN A 221 12.54 4.27 -4.44
CA ASN A 221 11.23 4.86 -4.76
C ASN A 221 11.27 6.39 -4.74
N ALA A 222 11.98 7.00 -3.79
CA ALA A 222 12.19 8.45 -3.75
C ALA A 222 12.91 8.95 -5.01
N LEU A 223 14.01 8.29 -5.39
CA LEU A 223 14.76 8.59 -6.60
C LEU A 223 13.91 8.43 -7.87
N LEU A 224 13.16 7.33 -7.96
CA LEU A 224 12.30 7.02 -9.10
C LEU A 224 11.21 8.08 -9.32
N LEU A 225 10.69 8.65 -8.23
CA LEU A 225 9.68 9.72 -8.24
C LEU A 225 10.28 11.13 -8.27
N GLY A 226 11.61 11.27 -8.28
CA GLY A 226 12.30 12.56 -8.34
C GLY A 226 12.19 13.42 -7.08
N LEU A 227 12.06 12.80 -5.90
CA LEU A 227 11.89 13.49 -4.61
C LEU A 227 13.21 13.56 -3.85
N ASN A 228 13.68 14.78 -3.55
CA ASN A 228 14.99 15.06 -2.98
C ASN A 228 14.93 15.44 -1.49
N SER A 229 13.77 15.84 -0.98
CA SER A 229 13.58 16.20 0.44
C SER A 229 13.61 14.99 1.38
N ILE A 230 13.62 13.77 0.83
CA ILE A 230 13.55 12.52 1.59
C ILE A 230 14.95 12.04 2.01
N ARG A 231 15.17 11.88 3.31
CA ARG A 231 16.36 11.25 3.88
C ARG A 231 15.97 9.96 4.61
N ALA A 232 16.41 8.83 4.07
CA ALA A 232 16.05 7.51 4.59
C ALA A 232 17.19 6.85 5.38
N PHE A 233 16.90 6.38 6.60
CA PHE A 233 17.87 5.80 7.52
C PHE A 233 17.45 4.40 8.01
N CYS A 234 18.43 3.50 8.09
CA CYS A 234 18.27 2.19 8.72
C CYS A 234 18.45 2.32 10.22
N PHE A 235 17.35 2.51 10.94
CA PHE A 235 17.38 2.82 12.37
C PHE A 235 16.16 2.24 13.10
N ASP A 236 16.35 1.84 14.35
CA ASP A 236 15.24 1.36 15.19
C ASP A 236 14.45 2.56 15.72
N GLY A 237 13.22 2.76 15.20
CA GLY A 237 12.36 3.86 15.61
C GLY A 237 12.07 3.92 17.12
N THR A 238 12.19 2.80 17.85
CA THR A 238 12.03 2.79 19.32
C THR A 238 13.19 3.45 20.07
N LYS A 239 14.29 3.75 19.37
CA LYS A 239 15.49 4.41 19.89
C LYS A 239 15.75 5.77 19.22
N ALA A 240 14.80 6.29 18.46
CA ALA A 240 14.99 7.51 17.67
C ALA A 240 15.07 8.79 18.52
N LEU A 241 14.80 8.70 19.82
CA LEU A 241 14.99 9.80 20.77
C LEU A 241 16.42 9.81 21.31
N LYS A 242 17.10 10.95 21.18
CA LYS A 242 18.44 11.18 21.73
C LYS A 242 18.33 11.46 23.24
N LEU A 243 18.87 10.55 24.06
CA LEU A 243 18.83 10.64 25.52
C LEU A 243 20.15 11.14 26.14
N GLU A 244 21.26 11.11 25.40
CA GLU A 244 22.60 11.43 25.90
C GLU A 244 23.33 12.44 24.98
N MET A 245 24.36 13.10 25.52
CA MET A 245 25.29 13.99 24.83
C MET A 245 26.22 13.20 23.88
N VAL A 246 25.67 12.44 22.95
CA VAL A 246 26.42 11.90 21.81
C VAL A 246 26.71 13.07 20.86
N GLU A 247 27.91 13.09 20.27
CA GLU A 247 28.33 14.07 19.26
C GLU A 247 27.19 14.38 18.28
N ASP A 248 27.01 15.67 17.99
CA ASP A 248 25.89 16.14 17.19
C ASP A 248 26.09 15.74 15.73
N THR A 249 25.42 14.68 15.33
CA THR A 249 25.25 14.32 13.92
C THR A 249 24.03 15.08 13.40
N GLU A 250 24.26 16.30 12.90
CA GLU A 250 23.19 17.14 12.38
C GLU A 250 22.34 16.40 11.34
N GLY A 251 21.07 16.17 11.69
CA GLY A 251 20.09 15.57 10.80
C GLY A 251 20.14 14.05 10.64
N GLU A 252 20.89 13.33 11.46
CA GLU A 252 20.88 11.86 11.51
C GLU A 252 20.23 11.34 12.82
N PRO A 253 19.63 10.13 12.84
CA PRO A 253 19.09 9.55 14.06
C PRO A 253 20.20 9.10 15.02
N PRO A 254 20.01 9.21 16.35
CA PRO A 254 18.79 9.65 17.04
C PRO A 254 18.63 11.17 17.10
N PHE A 255 17.39 11.64 17.20
CA PHE A 255 17.02 13.05 17.14
C PHE A 255 16.70 13.65 18.51
N LEU A 256 16.92 14.96 18.66
CA LEU A 256 16.55 15.70 19.86
C LEU A 256 15.03 15.70 20.09
N PRO A 257 14.57 15.78 21.36
CA PRO A 257 13.16 15.99 21.67
C PRO A 257 12.60 17.21 20.94
N GLU A 258 11.30 17.17 20.62
CA GLU A 258 10.57 18.31 20.08
C GLU A 258 11.20 18.95 18.83
N SER A 259 11.71 18.12 17.93
CA SER A 259 12.45 18.56 16.73
C SER A 259 11.65 18.46 15.43
N PHE A 260 10.48 17.80 15.43
CA PHE A 260 9.65 17.61 14.24
C PHE A 260 8.33 18.36 14.30
N ASP A 261 7.94 18.98 13.19
CA ASP A 261 6.67 19.71 13.05
C ASP A 261 5.50 18.74 12.94
N ARG A 262 5.69 17.62 12.23
CA ARG A 262 4.73 16.51 12.21
C ARG A 262 5.41 15.16 12.20
N ILE A 263 4.69 14.17 12.72
CA ILE A 263 5.14 12.77 12.75
C ILE A 263 4.03 11.88 12.22
N LEU A 264 4.39 11.01 11.27
CA LEU A 264 3.61 9.85 10.87
C LEU A 264 4.14 8.61 11.60
N LEU A 265 3.24 7.93 12.29
CA LEU A 265 3.44 6.60 12.83
C LEU A 265 2.51 5.62 12.12
N ASP A 266 2.93 5.16 10.94
CA ASP A 266 2.30 4.03 10.24
C ASP A 266 2.80 2.72 10.86
N ALA A 267 2.22 2.37 12.00
CA ALA A 267 2.83 1.39 12.89
C ALA A 267 2.80 -0.03 12.32
N PRO A 268 3.85 -0.85 12.56
CA PRO A 268 3.80 -2.27 12.27
C PRO A 268 2.63 -2.89 13.06
N CYS A 269 1.80 -3.65 12.36
CA CYS A 269 0.56 -4.21 12.89
C CYS A 269 0.32 -5.61 12.36
N SER A 270 -0.72 -6.26 12.87
CA SER A 270 -1.09 -7.61 12.46
C SER A 270 -1.52 -7.77 11.00
N GLY A 271 -1.86 -6.66 10.31
CA GLY A 271 -2.22 -6.67 8.89
C GLY A 271 -3.53 -7.40 8.56
N MET A 272 -4.38 -7.64 9.56
CA MET A 272 -5.63 -8.41 9.40
C MET A 272 -6.66 -7.74 8.48
N GLY A 273 -6.50 -6.45 8.19
CA GLY A 273 -7.36 -5.70 7.27
C GLY A 273 -6.97 -5.82 5.79
N GLN A 274 -5.84 -6.45 5.47
CA GLN A 274 -5.37 -6.55 4.09
C GLN A 274 -6.37 -7.29 3.19
N ARG A 275 -6.57 -6.78 1.96
CA ARG A 275 -7.42 -7.42 0.95
C ARG A 275 -6.73 -7.43 -0.42
N PRO A 276 -6.86 -8.53 -1.18
CA PRO A 276 -7.37 -9.82 -0.73
C PRO A 276 -6.36 -10.48 0.23
N ASN A 277 -6.88 -11.20 1.23
CA ASN A 277 -6.07 -12.04 2.10
C ASN A 277 -6.76 -13.40 2.26
N MET A 278 -6.38 -14.36 1.42
CA MET A 278 -7.05 -15.67 1.37
C MET A 278 -6.75 -16.57 2.57
N ALA A 279 -5.65 -16.34 3.29
CA ALA A 279 -5.29 -17.11 4.46
C ALA A 279 -4.27 -16.38 5.35
N CYS A 280 -4.44 -16.54 6.66
CA CYS A 280 -3.49 -16.10 7.68
C CYS A 280 -3.08 -17.31 8.50
N SER A 281 -1.79 -17.66 8.49
CA SER A 281 -1.24 -18.80 9.24
C SER A 281 -0.71 -18.39 10.62
N TRP A 282 -0.98 -17.16 11.06
CA TRP A 282 -0.43 -16.61 12.29
C TRP A 282 -1.14 -17.17 13.51
N THR A 283 -0.38 -17.39 14.56
CA THR A 283 -0.88 -17.72 15.90
C THR A 283 -1.46 -16.50 16.59
N LEU A 284 -2.35 -16.73 17.57
CA LEU A 284 -2.90 -15.64 18.39
C LEU A 284 -1.79 -14.83 19.10
N LYS A 285 -0.71 -15.49 19.51
CA LYS A 285 0.44 -14.84 20.14
C LYS A 285 1.15 -13.87 19.18
N GLU A 286 1.30 -14.25 17.92
CA GLU A 286 1.90 -13.37 16.90
C GLU A 286 1.00 -12.17 16.63
N VAL A 287 -0.31 -12.39 16.45
CA VAL A 287 -1.29 -11.33 16.23
C VAL A 287 -1.35 -10.33 17.40
N THR A 288 -1.22 -10.80 18.64
CA THR A 288 -1.29 -9.94 19.84
C THR A 288 0.05 -9.31 20.25
N SER A 289 1.15 -9.62 19.55
CA SER A 289 2.50 -9.15 19.91
C SER A 289 2.81 -7.69 19.55
N TYR A 290 1.96 -7.03 18.76
CA TYR A 290 2.23 -5.70 18.20
C TYR A 290 1.98 -4.56 19.19
N GLN A 291 0.99 -4.69 20.09
CA GLN A 291 0.59 -3.60 20.99
C GLN A 291 1.78 -3.01 21.79
N PRO A 292 2.67 -3.80 22.41
CA PRO A 292 3.81 -3.24 23.16
C PRO A 292 4.80 -2.47 22.27
N LEU A 293 5.05 -2.96 21.04
CA LEU A 293 5.94 -2.28 20.09
C LEU A 293 5.33 -0.96 19.62
N GLN A 294 4.04 -0.97 19.28
CA GLN A 294 3.30 0.22 18.87
C GLN A 294 3.33 1.30 19.96
N ARG A 295 3.13 0.92 21.23
CA ARG A 295 3.22 1.85 22.37
C ARG A 295 4.61 2.46 22.51
N LYS A 296 5.68 1.66 22.36
CA LYS A 296 7.06 2.18 22.40
C LYS A 296 7.32 3.20 21.30
N LEU A 297 6.93 2.89 20.07
CA LEU A 297 7.06 3.82 18.93
C LEU A 297 6.25 5.09 19.13
N PHE A 298 5.02 4.96 19.64
CA PHE A 298 4.15 6.11 19.94
C PHE A 298 4.77 7.01 21.02
N SER A 299 5.30 6.45 22.10
CA SER A 299 6.00 7.23 23.14
C SER A 299 7.18 8.02 22.58
N VAL A 300 7.94 7.45 21.65
CA VAL A 300 9.03 8.15 20.97
C VAL A 300 8.49 9.27 20.07
N ALA A 301 7.43 9.00 19.31
CA ALA A 301 6.76 10.00 18.48
C ALA A 301 6.33 11.23 19.30
N VAL A 302 5.65 11.05 20.42
CA VAL A 302 5.18 12.16 21.27
C VAL A 302 6.34 13.01 21.81
N GLN A 303 7.48 12.39 22.14
CA GLN A 303 8.66 13.09 22.65
C GLN A 303 9.41 13.86 21.55
N LEU A 304 9.46 13.33 20.33
CA LEU A 304 10.08 13.98 19.17
C LEU A 304 9.22 15.10 18.56
N LEU A 305 7.92 15.12 18.85
CA LEU A 305 6.97 16.07 18.29
C LEU A 305 7.08 17.45 18.97
N LYS A 306 7.15 18.52 18.17
CA LYS A 306 7.10 19.90 18.67
C LYS A 306 5.77 20.23 19.38
N PRO A 307 5.76 21.17 20.33
CA PRO A 307 4.52 21.76 20.83
C PRO A 307 3.74 22.44 19.68
N GLY A 308 2.45 22.13 19.56
CA GLY A 308 1.60 22.50 18.43
C GLY A 308 1.73 21.59 17.21
N GLY A 309 2.64 20.61 17.22
CA GLY A 309 2.85 19.67 16.14
C GLY A 309 1.75 18.62 16.02
N VAL A 310 1.69 17.96 14.85
CA VAL A 310 0.69 16.92 14.53
C VAL A 310 1.31 15.52 14.54
N LEU A 311 0.65 14.58 15.20
CA LEU A 311 0.94 13.14 15.11
C LEU A 311 -0.22 12.43 14.42
N VAL A 312 0.05 11.70 13.35
CA VAL A 312 -0.91 10.75 12.77
C VAL A 312 -0.46 9.34 13.08
N TYR A 313 -1.34 8.58 13.72
CA TYR A 313 -1.19 7.14 13.95
C TYR A 313 -2.08 6.39 12.97
N SER A 314 -1.51 5.41 12.24
CA SER A 314 -2.27 4.57 11.32
C SER A 314 -1.87 3.11 11.38
N THR A 315 -2.82 2.22 11.09
CA THR A 315 -2.59 0.78 10.93
C THR A 315 -3.43 0.23 9.77
N CYS A 316 -3.00 -0.89 9.19
CA CYS A 316 -3.79 -1.68 8.24
C CYS A 316 -4.40 -2.94 8.88
N THR A 317 -4.77 -2.84 10.17
CA THR A 317 -5.46 -3.89 10.91
C THR A 317 -6.83 -3.43 11.44
N ILE A 318 -7.62 -4.39 11.90
CA ILE A 318 -9.01 -4.20 12.36
C ILE A 318 -9.18 -4.47 13.86
N THR A 319 -8.12 -4.85 14.57
CA THR A 319 -8.18 -5.23 15.99
C THR A 319 -8.37 -3.99 16.88
N LEU A 320 -9.20 -4.09 17.93
CA LEU A 320 -9.36 -3.01 18.92
C LEU A 320 -8.04 -2.71 19.63
N ALA A 321 -7.30 -3.77 19.97
CA ALA A 321 -6.05 -3.70 20.75
C ALA A 321 -4.95 -2.89 20.08
N GLU A 322 -4.93 -2.83 18.75
CA GLU A 322 -3.96 -2.07 17.96
C GLU A 322 -4.54 -0.72 17.48
N ASN A 323 -5.82 -0.42 17.72
CA ASN A 323 -6.48 0.76 17.19
C ASN A 323 -7.07 1.61 18.31
N GLU A 324 -8.36 1.47 18.61
CA GLU A 324 -9.07 2.33 19.56
C GLU A 324 -8.50 2.20 20.98
N GLU A 325 -8.01 1.03 21.39
CA GLU A 325 -7.33 0.86 22.70
C GLU A 325 -6.00 1.61 22.76
N GLN A 326 -5.31 1.77 21.63
CA GLN A 326 -4.08 2.55 21.54
C GLN A 326 -4.37 4.04 21.66
N VAL A 327 -5.48 4.51 21.07
CA VAL A 327 -5.95 5.90 21.26
C VAL A 327 -6.31 6.15 22.72
N ALA A 328 -7.11 5.28 23.34
CA ALA A 328 -7.49 5.41 24.74
C ALA A 328 -6.27 5.39 25.69
N TRP A 329 -5.30 4.51 25.42
CA TRP A 329 -4.03 4.48 26.13
C TRP A 329 -3.24 5.79 25.94
N ALA A 330 -3.11 6.27 24.69
CA ALA A 330 -2.35 7.48 24.39
C ALA A 330 -2.93 8.72 25.10
N LEU A 331 -4.26 8.91 25.06
CA LEU A 331 -4.92 10.03 25.72
C LEU A 331 -4.79 10.00 27.25
N ARG A 332 -4.71 8.80 27.85
CA ARG A 332 -4.48 8.64 29.29
C ARG A 332 -3.02 8.84 29.68
N THR A 333 -2.09 8.35 28.86
CA THR A 333 -0.65 8.35 29.15
C THR A 333 0.01 9.67 28.81
N PHE A 334 -0.46 10.40 27.81
CA PHE A 334 0.10 11.67 27.38
C PHE A 334 -0.96 12.78 27.48
N PRO A 335 -1.11 13.43 28.64
CA PRO A 335 -2.08 14.53 28.80
C PRO A 335 -1.82 15.71 27.85
N CYS A 336 -0.60 15.82 27.30
CA CYS A 336 -0.24 16.83 26.33
C CYS A 336 -0.76 16.55 24.91
N VAL A 337 -1.28 15.36 24.60
CA VAL A 337 -1.86 15.09 23.27
C VAL A 337 -3.38 15.16 23.31
N GLN A 338 -3.96 15.79 22.29
CA GLN A 338 -5.40 15.88 22.11
C GLN A 338 -5.79 15.29 20.77
N LEU A 339 -6.88 14.54 20.76
CA LEU A 339 -7.47 13.99 19.53
C LEU A 339 -8.06 15.13 18.69
N GLN A 340 -7.95 15.01 17.38
CA GLN A 340 -8.37 16.05 16.43
C GLN A 340 -9.21 15.46 15.30
N TYR A 341 -10.13 16.28 14.80
CA TYR A 341 -10.87 15.99 13.58
C TYR A 341 -9.94 15.89 12.36
N GLN A 342 -10.38 15.09 11.38
CA GLN A 342 -9.58 14.72 10.22
C GLN A 342 -10.24 15.23 8.94
N GLU A 343 -9.44 15.76 8.05
CA GLU A 343 -9.87 16.14 6.70
C GLU A 343 -8.92 15.53 5.68
N PRO A 344 -9.43 14.83 4.65
CA PRO A 344 -10.84 14.47 4.45
C PRO A 344 -11.33 13.36 5.41
N GLN A 345 -12.62 13.35 5.74
CA GLN A 345 -13.30 12.25 6.45
C GLN A 345 -13.94 11.31 5.42
N ILE A 346 -13.31 10.16 5.17
CA ILE A 346 -13.78 9.14 4.21
C ILE A 346 -14.23 7.86 4.94
N GLY A 347 -13.43 7.44 5.93
CA GLY A 347 -13.72 6.28 6.76
C GLY A 347 -14.95 6.47 7.64
N GLY A 348 -15.45 5.37 8.21
CA GLY A 348 -16.44 5.41 9.29
C GLY A 348 -15.82 5.87 10.60
N GLU A 349 -16.65 6.00 11.63
CA GLU A 349 -16.24 6.34 12.98
C GLU A 349 -15.48 5.17 13.64
N GLY A 350 -14.78 5.43 14.74
CA GLY A 350 -14.13 4.40 15.55
C GLY A 350 -15.11 3.38 16.13
N MET A 351 -14.64 2.17 16.39
CA MET A 351 -15.44 1.10 16.98
C MET A 351 -15.53 1.25 18.50
N MET A 352 -16.70 0.96 19.06
CA MET A 352 -16.90 0.88 20.51
C MET A 352 -16.08 -0.27 21.12
N GLY A 353 -15.68 -0.13 22.38
CA GLY A 353 -15.00 -1.18 23.15
C GLY A 353 -13.77 -0.70 23.92
N ALA A 354 -13.16 0.42 23.52
CA ALA A 354 -11.96 0.96 24.15
C ALA A 354 -12.21 1.99 25.27
N GLY A 355 -13.49 2.26 25.63
CA GLY A 355 -13.86 3.27 26.63
C GLY A 355 -13.74 4.72 26.14
N LEU A 356 -13.68 4.95 24.82
CA LEU A 356 -13.76 6.28 24.22
C LEU A 356 -15.21 6.79 24.20
N SER A 357 -15.39 8.09 24.38
CA SER A 357 -16.69 8.76 24.21
C SER A 357 -17.13 8.78 22.74
N PHE A 358 -18.43 8.95 22.49
CA PHE A 358 -18.96 9.08 21.12
C PHE A 358 -18.30 10.20 20.32
N GLU A 359 -18.00 11.33 20.96
CA GLU A 359 -17.32 12.44 20.31
C GLU A 359 -15.89 12.08 19.89
N GLN A 360 -15.17 11.32 20.71
CA GLN A 360 -13.85 10.82 20.36
C GLN A 360 -13.90 9.80 19.22
N LEU A 361 -14.90 8.91 19.19
CA LEU A 361 -15.06 7.94 18.10
C LEU A 361 -15.31 8.62 16.75
N LYS A 362 -16.04 9.74 16.73
CA LYS A 362 -16.29 10.56 15.52
C LYS A 362 -15.04 11.23 14.95
N GLN A 363 -14.02 11.45 15.79
CA GLN A 363 -12.74 12.02 15.36
C GLN A 363 -11.78 10.98 14.77
N LEU A 364 -12.14 9.70 14.82
CA LEU A 364 -11.37 8.60 14.24
C LEU A 364 -11.87 8.28 12.83
N GLN A 365 -10.99 7.67 12.03
CA GLN A 365 -11.36 7.07 10.75
C GLN A 365 -11.06 5.59 10.76
N ARG A 366 -12.10 4.77 10.72
CA ARG A 366 -12.03 3.32 10.56
C ARG A 366 -12.64 2.92 9.23
N PHE A 367 -11.86 2.22 8.41
CA PHE A 367 -12.32 1.63 7.17
C PHE A 367 -12.71 0.18 7.45
N ASP A 368 -14.00 -0.12 7.28
CA ASP A 368 -14.59 -1.42 7.58
C ASP A 368 -14.91 -2.16 6.26
N PRO A 369 -14.22 -3.29 5.97
CA PRO A 369 -14.46 -4.08 4.77
C PRO A 369 -15.87 -4.66 4.61
N SER A 370 -16.65 -4.72 5.69
CA SER A 370 -17.97 -5.39 5.70
C SER A 370 -19.14 -4.46 5.38
N VAL A 371 -18.89 -3.15 5.20
CA VAL A 371 -19.94 -2.13 5.02
C VAL A 371 -20.74 -2.32 3.73
N VAL A 372 -20.12 -2.88 2.69
CA VAL A 372 -20.78 -3.09 1.39
C VAL A 372 -20.94 -4.58 1.13
N PRO A 373 -22.16 -5.07 0.80
CA PRO A 373 -22.34 -6.41 0.24
C PRO A 373 -21.51 -6.55 -1.03
N LEU A 374 -20.84 -7.69 -1.24
CA LEU A 374 -19.96 -7.90 -2.40
C LEU A 374 -20.68 -7.55 -3.72
N PRO A 375 -20.25 -6.51 -4.44
CA PRO A 375 -20.94 -6.06 -5.64
C PRO A 375 -20.68 -7.01 -6.81
N ASP A 376 -21.72 -7.67 -7.32
CA ASP A 376 -21.67 -8.44 -8.58
C ASP A 376 -21.73 -7.46 -9.77
N THR A 377 -20.59 -6.84 -10.10
CA THR A 377 -20.50 -5.78 -11.11
C THR A 377 -20.14 -6.36 -12.50
N ASP A 378 -21.11 -6.48 -13.41
CA ASP A 378 -20.86 -6.83 -14.83
C ASP A 378 -20.51 -5.59 -15.69
N ILE A 379 -19.88 -5.78 -16.85
CA ILE A 379 -19.61 -4.73 -17.86
C ILE A 379 -20.87 -3.93 -18.21
N ASN A 380 -22.03 -4.60 -18.24
CA ASN A 380 -23.31 -3.92 -18.47
C ASN A 380 -23.67 -3.00 -17.29
N SER A 381 -23.41 -3.42 -16.05
CA SER A 381 -23.65 -2.59 -14.86
C SER A 381 -22.74 -1.36 -14.80
N LEU A 382 -21.47 -1.44 -15.26
CA LEU A 382 -20.54 -0.31 -15.25
C LEU A 382 -20.94 0.85 -16.16
N ARG A 383 -21.66 0.57 -17.27
CA ARG A 383 -22.14 1.62 -18.19
C ARG A 383 -23.28 2.44 -17.60
N ASP A 384 -24.09 1.81 -16.75
CA ASP A 384 -25.29 2.41 -16.16
C ASP A 384 -25.06 2.87 -14.71
N THR A 385 -23.89 2.59 -14.13
CA THR A 385 -23.54 3.01 -12.76
C THR A 385 -23.18 4.49 -12.72
N ARG A 386 -23.77 5.23 -11.77
CA ARG A 386 -23.48 6.66 -11.58
C ARG A 386 -22.10 6.85 -10.95
N ILE A 387 -21.44 7.96 -11.26
CA ILE A 387 -20.11 8.30 -10.71
C ILE A 387 -20.13 8.31 -9.17
N GLU A 388 -21.20 8.84 -8.57
CA GLU A 388 -21.39 8.89 -7.12
C GLU A 388 -21.39 7.49 -6.49
N ASP A 389 -22.04 6.51 -7.14
CA ASP A 389 -22.09 5.13 -6.66
C ASP A 389 -20.69 4.47 -6.75
N MET A 390 -19.91 4.79 -7.79
CA MET A 390 -18.53 4.32 -7.92
C MET A 390 -17.61 4.92 -6.84
N ILE A 391 -17.74 6.22 -6.57
CA ILE A 391 -16.98 6.90 -5.49
C ILE A 391 -17.37 6.32 -4.14
N TRP A 392 -18.67 6.14 -3.89
CA TRP A 392 -19.16 5.54 -2.65
C TRP A 392 -18.61 4.13 -2.47
N LEU A 393 -18.62 3.31 -3.53
CA LEU A 393 -18.06 1.97 -3.48
C LEU A 393 -16.55 2.01 -3.21
N ALA A 394 -15.78 2.86 -3.88
CA ALA A 394 -14.34 3.00 -3.64
C ALA A 394 -14.01 3.42 -2.20
N ASN A 395 -14.85 4.26 -1.60
CA ASN A 395 -14.70 4.73 -0.22
C ASN A 395 -15.05 3.66 0.82
N LYS A 396 -16.00 2.76 0.52
CA LYS A 396 -16.52 1.76 1.48
C LYS A 396 -15.93 0.37 1.28
N ASP A 397 -15.84 -0.13 0.05
CA ASP A 397 -15.27 -1.45 -0.27
C ASP A 397 -13.75 -1.41 -0.40
N CYS A 398 -13.08 -1.15 0.72
CA CYS A 398 -11.62 -1.05 0.78
C CYS A 398 -11.03 -2.00 1.84
N ILE A 399 -9.72 -1.90 2.03
CA ILE A 399 -9.01 -2.66 3.07
C ILE A 399 -9.46 -2.21 4.47
N GLY A 400 -9.31 -3.10 5.45
CA GLY A 400 -9.41 -2.73 6.85
C GLY A 400 -8.27 -1.79 7.23
N PHE A 401 -8.60 -0.61 7.76
CA PHE A 401 -7.63 0.43 8.04
C PHE A 401 -8.10 1.34 9.17
N PHE A 402 -7.16 1.96 9.87
CA PHE A 402 -7.43 2.87 10.98
C PHE A 402 -6.52 4.11 10.92
N ILE A 403 -7.09 5.27 11.22
CA ILE A 403 -6.38 6.56 11.29
C ILE A 403 -6.84 7.33 12.53
N ALA A 404 -5.88 7.77 13.34
CA ALA A 404 -6.09 8.69 14.44
C ALA A 404 -5.14 9.88 14.32
N LYS A 405 -5.65 11.10 14.48
CA LYS A 405 -4.88 12.34 14.42
C LYS A 405 -4.85 13.01 15.78
N PHE A 406 -3.66 13.41 16.19
CA PHE A 406 -3.40 14.09 17.45
C PHE A 406 -2.66 15.41 17.21
N VAL A 407 -2.89 16.37 18.10
CA VAL A 407 -2.06 17.57 18.24
C VAL A 407 -1.39 17.54 19.61
N LYS A 408 -0.12 17.92 19.68
CA LYS A 408 0.57 18.15 20.96
C LYS A 408 0.28 19.56 21.42
N CYS A 409 -0.32 19.71 22.60
CA CYS A 409 -0.60 21.00 23.20
C CYS A 409 0.70 21.75 23.49
N LYS A 410 0.67 23.07 23.36
CA LYS A 410 1.74 23.92 23.85
C LYS A 410 1.77 23.82 25.38
N SER A 411 2.95 23.63 25.97
CA SER A 411 3.13 23.80 27.41
C SER A 411 2.69 25.22 27.74
N THR A 412 1.62 25.34 28.54
CA THR A 412 1.13 26.62 29.08
C THR A 412 2.10 27.21 30.08
#